data_AF-A0AAV2P5E3-F1
#
_entry.id   AF-A0AAV2P5E3-F1
#
_cell.length_a   1.000
_cell.length_b   1.000
_cell.length_c   1.000
_cell.angle_alpha   90.00
_cell.angle_beta   90.00
_cell.angle_gamma   90.00
#
_symmetry.space_group_name_H-M   'P 1'
#
loop_
_entity.id
_entity.type
_entity.pdbx_description
1 polymer ?
#
loop_
_entity_poly.entity_id
_entity_poly.type
_entity_poly.pdbx_seq_one_letter_code
_entity_poly.pdbx_strand_id
1 'polypeptide(L)'
;MKKYFLILLTSLMTLVIATTEKYTRKYDDVEVDRILQNNRVLNNYIRCMLDEGPCTAEGRELRKTLPDALSTDCSKCNDKQKAMAEKVINHLKTKRSRDWDRLLAKFDPYGEYKKRYEQL
;
A
#
# COMPACT_ATOMS: atom_id res chain seq x y z
N MET A 1 -3.32 -33.55 48.00
CA MET A 1 -3.23 -33.55 46.53
C MET A 1 -4.35 -32.80 45.79
N LYS A 2 -5.19 -31.98 46.46
CA LYS A 2 -6.26 -31.19 45.78
C LYS A 2 -5.90 -29.71 45.54
N LYS A 3 -4.90 -29.16 46.24
CA LYS A 3 -4.52 -27.73 46.13
C LYS A 3 -3.59 -27.42 44.95
N TYR A 4 -2.80 -28.40 44.49
CA TYR A 4 -1.90 -28.23 43.33
C TYR A 4 -2.63 -28.29 41.99
N PHE A 5 -3.81 -28.91 41.93
CA PHE A 5 -4.60 -29.02 40.71
C PHE A 5 -5.25 -27.68 40.31
N LEU A 6 -5.50 -26.80 41.27
CA LEU A 6 -6.07 -25.46 41.03
C LEU A 6 -5.04 -24.42 40.59
N ILE A 7 -3.75 -24.63 40.88
CA ILE A 7 -2.68 -23.67 40.55
C ILE A 7 -2.17 -23.89 39.12
N LEU A 8 -2.42 -25.05 38.51
CA LEU A 8 -1.99 -25.38 37.15
C LEU A 8 -2.93 -24.86 36.03
N LEU A 9 -4.11 -24.35 36.37
CA LEU A 9 -5.13 -23.93 35.38
C LEU A 9 -5.08 -22.44 35.00
N THR A 10 -4.25 -21.62 35.66
CA THR A 10 -4.26 -20.15 35.46
C THR A 10 -3.03 -19.58 34.74
N SER A 11 -2.07 -20.40 34.27
CA SER A 11 -0.81 -19.87 33.72
C SER A 11 -0.68 -19.85 32.19
N LEU A 12 -1.77 -20.06 31.44
CA LEU A 12 -1.71 -20.00 29.97
C LEU A 12 -2.34 -18.71 29.42
N MET A 13 -1.91 -17.56 29.94
CA MET A 13 -2.07 -16.30 29.22
C MET A 13 -0.99 -16.27 28.14
N THR A 14 -1.23 -16.99 27.04
CA THR A 14 -0.36 -16.91 25.86
C THR A 14 -0.40 -15.47 25.36
N LEU A 15 0.72 -14.75 25.47
CA LEU A 15 0.94 -13.51 24.73
C LEU A 15 0.82 -13.84 23.25
N VAL A 16 -0.34 -13.52 22.65
CA VAL A 16 -0.49 -13.47 21.21
C VAL A 16 0.34 -12.28 20.76
N ILE A 17 1.60 -12.53 20.38
CA ILE A 17 2.39 -11.54 19.65
C ILE A 17 1.72 -11.43 18.29
N ALA A 18 0.85 -10.43 18.13
CA ALA A 18 0.30 -10.08 16.83
C ALA A 18 1.47 -9.59 15.97
N THR A 19 2.06 -10.50 15.19
CA THR A 19 3.01 -10.13 14.14
C THR A 19 2.25 -9.28 13.13
N THR A 20 2.47 -7.97 13.15
CA THR A 20 1.90 -7.09 12.12
C THR A 20 2.53 -7.48 10.79
N GLU A 21 1.78 -8.15 9.92
CA GLU A 21 2.25 -8.48 8.57
C GLU A 21 2.59 -7.18 7.83
N LYS A 22 3.81 -7.05 7.32
CA LYS A 22 4.28 -5.88 6.57
C LYS A 22 4.34 -6.22 5.08
N TYR A 23 4.17 -5.21 4.24
CA TYR A 23 4.43 -5.38 2.81
C TYR A 23 5.90 -5.67 2.54
N THR A 24 6.18 -6.34 1.42
CA THR A 24 7.55 -6.68 1.03
C THR A 24 8.40 -5.42 0.88
N ARG A 25 9.65 -5.51 1.34
CA ARG A 25 10.65 -4.44 1.26
C ARG A 25 11.55 -4.56 0.04
N LYS A 26 11.32 -5.58 -0.80
CA LYS A 26 12.14 -5.89 -1.98
C LYS A 26 12.28 -4.72 -2.96
N TYR A 27 11.30 -3.81 -2.96
CA TYR A 27 11.23 -2.68 -3.88
C TYR A 27 11.36 -1.32 -3.17
N ASP A 28 11.82 -1.29 -1.91
CA ASP A 28 11.99 -0.04 -1.15
C ASP A 28 13.07 0.90 -1.74
N ASP A 29 13.96 0.38 -2.61
CA ASP A 29 15.06 1.12 -3.22
C ASP A 29 14.81 1.46 -4.70
N VAL A 30 13.56 1.32 -5.17
CA VAL A 30 13.20 1.76 -6.52
C VAL A 30 13.34 3.28 -6.62
N GLU A 31 14.00 3.75 -7.67
CA GLU A 31 14.18 5.18 -7.95
C GLU A 31 12.89 5.80 -8.51
N VAL A 32 11.93 6.09 -7.61
CA VAL A 32 10.62 6.69 -7.95
C VAL A 32 10.78 8.00 -8.74
N ASP A 33 11.75 8.83 -8.42
CA ASP A 33 11.98 10.09 -9.13
C ASP A 33 12.30 9.87 -10.61
N ARG A 34 13.09 8.85 -10.94
CA ARG A 34 13.40 8.50 -12.34
C ARG A 34 12.16 8.03 -13.09
N ILE A 35 11.28 7.27 -12.42
CA ILE A 35 10.01 6.82 -13.00
C ILE A 35 9.11 8.03 -13.27
N LEU A 36 8.93 8.90 -12.28
CA LEU A 36 8.07 10.09 -12.39
C LEU A 36 8.55 11.10 -13.43
N GLN A 37 9.86 11.21 -13.66
CA GLN A 37 10.44 12.09 -14.68
C GLN A 37 10.41 11.46 -16.09
N ASN A 38 10.21 10.15 -16.21
CA ASN A 38 10.20 9.46 -17.49
C ASN A 38 8.76 9.07 -17.90
N ASN A 39 8.14 9.90 -18.74
CA ASN A 39 6.78 9.70 -19.23
C ASN A 39 6.54 8.30 -19.83
N ARG A 40 7.53 7.73 -20.54
CA ARG A 40 7.38 6.39 -21.13
C ARG A 40 7.27 5.33 -20.04
N VAL A 41 8.13 5.39 -19.04
CA VAL A 41 8.15 4.43 -17.93
C VAL A 41 6.90 4.62 -17.06
N LEU A 42 6.57 5.85 -16.68
CA LEU A 42 5.38 6.16 -15.89
C LEU A 42 4.10 5.67 -16.59
N ASN A 43 3.96 5.91 -17.89
CA ASN A 43 2.81 5.42 -18.67
C ASN A 43 2.69 3.89 -18.61
N ASN A 44 3.80 3.16 -18.61
CA ASN A 44 3.76 1.70 -18.49
C ASN A 44 3.28 1.26 -17.10
N TYR A 45 3.71 1.92 -16.03
CA TYR A 45 3.19 1.66 -14.68
C TYR A 45 1.69 1.96 -14.60
N ILE A 46 1.23 3.11 -15.11
CA ILE A 46 -0.19 3.47 -15.10
C ILE A 46 -1.02 2.45 -15.88
N ARG A 47 -0.59 2.05 -17.09
CA ARG A 47 -1.26 1.02 -17.88
C ARG A 47 -1.29 -0.33 -17.16
N CYS A 48 -0.20 -0.73 -16.52
CA CYS A 48 -0.17 -1.92 -15.68
C CYS A 48 -1.22 -1.84 -14.55
N MET A 49 -1.26 -0.73 -13.82
CA MET A 49 -2.23 -0.50 -12.74
C MET A 49 -3.67 -0.53 -13.24
N LEU A 50 -3.92 -0.07 -14.47
CA LEU A 50 -5.23 -0.05 -15.12
C LEU A 50 -5.61 -1.35 -15.86
N ASP A 51 -4.75 -2.39 -15.87
CA ASP A 51 -4.93 -3.62 -16.67
C ASP A 51 -4.90 -3.40 -18.20
N GLU A 52 -4.22 -2.36 -18.66
CA GLU A 52 -4.13 -1.94 -20.08
C GLU A 52 -2.77 -2.27 -20.72
N GLY A 53 -1.94 -3.04 -20.02
CA GLY A 53 -0.59 -3.37 -20.48
C GLY A 53 0.17 -4.30 -19.52
N PRO A 54 1.38 -4.71 -19.92
CA PRO A 54 2.21 -5.59 -19.10
C PRO A 54 2.69 -4.87 -17.84
N CYS A 55 2.88 -5.66 -16.77
CA CYS A 55 3.45 -5.21 -15.51
C CYS A 55 4.87 -5.71 -15.35
N THR A 56 5.75 -4.84 -14.86
CA THR A 56 7.01 -5.26 -14.22
C THR A 56 6.70 -6.06 -12.95
N ALA A 57 7.69 -6.76 -12.40
CA ALA A 57 7.51 -7.50 -11.15
C ALA A 57 7.09 -6.56 -9.99
N GLU A 58 7.73 -5.39 -9.90
CA GLU A 58 7.37 -4.35 -8.94
C GLU A 58 5.97 -3.81 -9.17
N GLY A 59 5.62 -3.40 -10.39
CA GLY A 59 4.29 -2.86 -10.69
C GLY A 59 3.17 -3.86 -10.39
N ARG A 60 3.45 -5.16 -10.59
CA ARG A 60 2.51 -6.23 -10.24
C ARG A 60 2.32 -6.36 -8.73
N GLU A 61 3.40 -6.26 -7.96
CA GLU A 61 3.33 -6.27 -6.50
C GLU A 61 2.57 -5.05 -5.99
N LEU A 62 2.89 -3.84 -6.47
CA LEU A 62 2.16 -2.61 -6.14
C LEU A 62 0.67 -2.73 -6.46
N ARG A 63 0.32 -3.21 -7.65
CA ARG A 63 -1.09 -3.39 -8.05
C ARG A 63 -1.84 -4.35 -7.14
N LYS A 64 -1.16 -5.39 -6.66
CA LYS A 64 -1.73 -6.40 -5.75
C LYS A 64 -1.92 -5.84 -4.33
N THR A 65 -0.98 -5.05 -3.83
CA THR A 65 -1.03 -4.52 -2.45
C THR A 65 -1.85 -3.25 -2.30
N LEU A 66 -1.98 -2.45 -3.37
CA LEU A 66 -2.62 -1.14 -3.31
C LEU A 66 -4.06 -1.17 -2.74
N PRO A 67 -4.96 -2.10 -3.10
CA PRO A 67 -6.30 -2.11 -2.51
C PRO A 67 -6.30 -2.31 -0.98
N ASP A 68 -5.46 -3.20 -0.47
CA ASP A 68 -5.29 -3.43 0.97
C ASP A 68 -4.68 -2.18 1.63
N ALA A 69 -3.68 -1.56 1.00
CA ALA A 69 -3.03 -0.36 1.51
C ALA A 69 -4.01 0.82 1.60
N LEU A 70 -4.88 0.99 0.60
CA LEU A 70 -5.91 2.02 0.65
C LEU A 70 -6.92 1.71 1.79
N SER A 71 -7.46 0.50 1.84
CA SER A 71 -8.50 0.12 2.82
C SER A 71 -8.05 0.23 4.28
N THR A 72 -6.77 -0.09 4.53
CA THR A 72 -6.19 -0.12 5.88
C THR A 72 -5.33 1.08 6.22
N ASP A 73 -5.39 2.15 5.40
CA ASP A 73 -4.58 3.36 5.58
C ASP A 73 -3.07 3.06 5.70
N CYS A 74 -2.58 2.19 4.81
CA CYS A 74 -1.19 1.80 4.72
C CYS A 74 -0.64 1.24 6.06
N SER A 75 -1.47 0.58 6.87
CA SER A 75 -1.08 0.03 8.19
C SER A 75 0.15 -0.91 8.13
N LYS A 76 0.33 -1.57 7.00
CA LYS A 76 1.42 -2.50 6.70
C LYS A 76 2.62 -1.85 6.01
N CYS A 77 2.54 -0.56 5.68
CA CYS A 77 3.60 0.17 5.03
C CYS A 77 4.70 0.58 6.01
N ASN A 78 5.93 0.65 5.50
CA ASN A 78 7.04 1.30 6.20
C ASN A 78 7.15 2.79 5.80
N ASP A 79 8.05 3.52 6.45
CA ASP A 79 8.20 4.96 6.24
C ASP A 79 8.66 5.32 4.81
N LYS A 80 9.54 4.50 4.21
CA LYS A 80 9.95 4.68 2.81
C LYS A 80 8.77 4.54 1.87
N GLN A 81 7.95 3.51 2.06
CA GLN A 81 6.77 3.25 1.23
C GLN A 81 5.73 4.38 1.33
N LYS A 82 5.51 4.91 2.54
CA LYS A 82 4.63 6.07 2.76
C LYS A 82 5.16 7.32 2.06
N ALA A 83 6.44 7.63 2.21
CA ALA A 83 7.06 8.79 1.57
C ALA A 83 7.06 8.67 0.03
N MET A 84 7.29 7.47 -0.51
CA MET A 84 7.17 7.22 -1.94
C MET A 84 5.73 7.38 -2.43
N ALA A 85 4.76 6.85 -1.70
CA ALA A 85 3.34 6.97 -2.04
C ALA A 85 2.91 8.45 -2.08
N GLU A 86 3.25 9.23 -1.06
CA GLU A 86 2.96 10.67 -1.01
C GLU A 86 3.53 11.42 -2.22
N LYS A 87 4.80 11.15 -2.56
CA LYS A 87 5.45 11.74 -3.73
C LYS A 87 4.73 11.38 -5.04
N VAL A 88 4.36 10.11 -5.23
CA VAL A 88 3.63 9.65 -6.42
C VAL A 88 2.25 10.30 -6.49
N ILE A 89 1.50 10.34 -5.39
CA ILE A 89 0.18 10.96 -5.31
C ILE A 89 0.28 12.45 -5.69
N ASN A 90 1.21 13.19 -5.09
CA ASN A 90 1.39 14.61 -5.38
C ASN A 90 1.77 14.86 -6.84
N HIS A 91 2.64 14.04 -7.42
CA HIS A 91 2.99 14.14 -8.83
C HIS A 91 1.77 13.86 -9.74
N LEU A 92 1.02 12.80 -9.47
CA LEU A 92 -0.12 12.41 -10.31
C LEU A 92 -1.24 13.45 -10.24
N LYS A 93 -1.59 13.93 -9.03
CA LYS A 93 -2.59 14.99 -8.84
C LYS A 93 -2.24 16.27 -9.60
N THR A 94 -0.97 16.70 -9.55
CA THR A 94 -0.55 18.01 -10.08
C THR A 94 -0.15 17.98 -11.55
N LYS A 95 0.50 16.90 -12.02
CA LYS A 95 1.09 16.83 -13.36
C LYS A 95 0.40 15.85 -14.30
N ARG A 96 -0.43 14.93 -13.77
CA ARG A 96 -1.07 13.84 -14.52
C ARG A 96 -2.53 13.67 -14.12
N SER A 97 -3.28 14.76 -13.93
CA SER A 97 -4.65 14.76 -13.40
C SER A 97 -5.58 13.76 -14.10
N ARG A 98 -5.51 13.66 -15.44
CA ARG A 98 -6.28 12.67 -16.19
C ARG A 98 -5.96 11.22 -15.80
N ASP A 99 -4.69 10.89 -15.60
CA ASP A 99 -4.31 9.53 -15.17
C ASP A 99 -4.68 9.30 -13.70
N TRP A 100 -4.56 10.33 -12.88
CA TRP A 100 -5.01 10.30 -11.49
C TRP A 100 -6.51 9.96 -11.40
N ASP A 101 -7.37 10.63 -12.18
CA ASP A 101 -8.81 10.38 -12.20
C ASP A 101 -9.13 8.94 -12.67
N ARG A 102 -8.39 8.42 -13.65
CA ARG A 102 -8.55 7.04 -14.13
C ARG A 102 -8.17 6.02 -13.05
N LEU A 103 -7.09 6.28 -12.31
CA LEU A 103 -6.67 5.42 -11.20
C LEU A 103 -7.69 5.46 -10.06
N LEU A 104 -8.21 6.65 -9.71
CA LEU A 104 -9.28 6.79 -8.72
C LEU A 104 -10.54 6.02 -9.13
N ALA A 105 -10.97 6.14 -10.40
CA ALA A 105 -12.14 5.40 -10.88
C ALA A 105 -12.01 3.89 -10.70
N LYS A 106 -10.78 3.36 -10.72
CA LYS A 106 -10.50 1.94 -10.52
C LYS A 106 -10.33 1.52 -9.06
N PHE A 107 -9.54 2.27 -8.29
CA PHE A 107 -9.12 1.89 -6.94
C PHE A 107 -9.92 2.56 -5.83
N ASP A 108 -10.63 3.64 -6.14
CA ASP A 108 -11.48 4.42 -5.22
C ASP A 108 -12.82 4.83 -5.87
N PRO A 109 -13.62 3.88 -6.38
CA PRO A 109 -14.85 4.20 -7.12
C PRO A 109 -15.90 4.92 -6.26
N TYR A 110 -15.84 4.77 -4.93
CA TYR A 110 -16.75 5.41 -3.97
C TYR A 110 -16.19 6.71 -3.39
N GLY A 111 -14.94 7.08 -3.73
CA GLY A 111 -14.28 8.29 -3.25
C GLY A 111 -13.98 8.28 -1.74
N GLU A 112 -13.90 7.11 -1.12
CA GLU A 112 -13.64 6.99 0.32
C GLU A 112 -12.21 7.42 0.66
N TYR A 113 -11.24 7.05 -0.18
CA TYR A 113 -9.84 7.39 0.02
C TYR A 113 -9.56 8.85 -0.33
N LYS A 114 -10.12 9.32 -1.45
CA LYS A 114 -10.03 10.72 -1.88
C LYS A 114 -10.50 11.66 -0.76
N LYS A 115 -11.67 11.40 -0.16
CA LYS A 115 -12.18 12.19 0.97
C LYS A 115 -11.23 12.20 2.16
N ARG A 116 -10.62 11.06 2.50
CA ARG A 116 -9.69 10.93 3.63
C ARG A 116 -8.41 11.75 3.42
N TYR A 117 -7.86 11.73 2.22
CA TYR A 117 -6.59 12.40 1.89
C TYR A 117 -6.74 13.85 1.41
N GLU A 118 -7.94 14.30 1.04
CA GLU A 118 -8.23 15.72 0.79
C GLU A 118 -8.48 16.52 2.09
N GLN A 119 -8.63 15.83 3.23
CA GLN A 119 -8.82 16.42 4.56
C GLN A 119 -7.50 16.58 5.35
N LEU A 120 -6.37 16.16 4.78
CA LEU A 120 -5.02 16.39 5.28
C LEU A 120 -4.41 17.62 4.61
#